data_AF-A0A652KZA2-F1
#
_entry.id   AF-A0A652KZA2-F1
#
_cell.length_a   1.000
_cell.length_b   1.000
_cell.length_c   1.000
_cell.angle_alpha   90.00
_cell.angle_beta   90.00
_cell.angle_gamma   90.00
#
_symmetry.space_group_name_H-M   'P 1'
#
loop_
_entity.id
_entity.type
_entity.pdbx_description
1 polymer ?
#
loop_
_entity_poly.entity_id
_entity_poly.type
_entity_poly.pdbx_seq_one_letter_code
_entity_poly.pdbx_strand_id
1 'polypeptide(L)'
;MEPLAAGAVAALIARYAEHLAAGPPDPDVTERLGGLWDAVAARFRGDPVAEGALRRLRDQPENTNRRCAVEDHVQELADDDPEFGAALARLLERAGRPASTYRPRIPAARPSIENG
;
A
#
# COMPACT_ATOMS: atom_id res chain seq x y z
N MET A 1 5.76 21.39 -2.85
CA MET A 1 5.26 20.05 -3.21
C MET A 1 6.15 19.10 -2.45
N GLU A 2 5.61 18.30 -1.52
CA GLU A 2 6.45 17.30 -0.84
C GLU A 2 6.81 16.22 -1.86
N PRO A 3 8.08 15.80 -1.95
CA PRO A 3 8.50 14.77 -2.87
C PRO A 3 7.78 13.46 -2.52
N LEU A 4 7.27 12.75 -3.55
CA LEU A 4 6.77 11.40 -3.36
C LEU A 4 7.90 10.54 -2.79
N ALA A 5 7.64 9.81 -1.71
CA ALA A 5 8.58 8.83 -1.18
C ALA A 5 8.52 7.55 -2.03
N ALA A 6 9.08 7.57 -3.25
CA ALA A 6 9.06 6.44 -4.18
C ALA A 6 9.61 5.15 -3.55
N GLY A 7 10.68 5.25 -2.74
CA GLY A 7 11.21 4.12 -1.98
C GLY A 7 10.22 3.54 -0.96
N ALA A 8 9.37 4.37 -0.35
CA ALA A 8 8.31 3.88 0.54
C ALA A 8 7.20 3.16 -0.24
N VAL A 9 6.85 3.67 -1.43
CA VAL A 9 5.93 2.98 -2.36
C VAL A 9 6.50 1.60 -2.72
N ALA A 10 7.74 1.55 -3.19
CA ALA A 10 8.39 0.31 -3.60
C ALA A 10 8.52 -0.69 -2.43
N ALA A 11 8.81 -0.22 -1.21
CA ALA A 11 8.85 -1.07 -0.03
C ALA A 11 7.48 -1.66 0.33
N LEU A 12 6.40 -0.90 0.22
CA LEU A 12 5.05 -1.42 0.48
C LEU A 12 4.57 -2.39 -0.60
N ILE A 13 4.92 -2.14 -1.87
CA ILE A 13 4.66 -3.05 -2.98
C ILE A 13 5.40 -4.37 -2.76
N ALA A 14 6.68 -4.32 -2.38
CA ALA A 14 7.48 -5.51 -2.06
C ALA A 14 6.83 -6.28 -0.89
N ARG A 15 6.48 -5.60 0.19
CA ARG A 15 5.78 -6.20 1.35
C ARG A 15 4.46 -6.87 0.96
N TYR A 16 3.71 -6.27 0.05
CA TYR A 16 2.47 -6.88 -0.45
C TYR A 16 2.75 -8.13 -1.28
N ALA A 17 3.78 -8.12 -2.13
CA ALA A 17 4.20 -9.31 -2.86
C ALA A 17 4.67 -10.44 -1.93
N GLU A 18 5.43 -10.14 -0.87
CA GLU A 18 5.77 -11.11 0.18
C GLU A 18 4.52 -11.69 0.83
N HIS A 19 3.55 -10.83 1.15
CA HIS A 19 2.30 -11.23 1.76
C HIS A 19 1.50 -12.20 0.89
N LEU A 20 1.43 -11.94 -0.42
CA LEU A 20 0.79 -12.84 -1.39
C LEU A 20 1.55 -14.17 -1.55
N ALA A 21 2.88 -14.16 -1.40
CA ALA A 21 3.70 -15.37 -1.48
C ALA A 21 3.65 -16.23 -0.20
N ALA A 22 3.37 -15.62 0.96
CA ALA A 22 3.41 -16.28 2.26
C ALA A 22 2.22 -17.23 2.54
N GLY A 23 1.18 -17.23 1.69
CA GLY A 23 0.02 -18.12 1.83
C GLY A 23 -1.30 -17.39 1.65
N PRO A 24 -2.38 -17.80 2.35
CA PRO A 24 -3.69 -17.16 2.19
C PRO A 24 -3.61 -15.69 2.59
N PRO A 25 -4.08 -14.77 1.72
CA PRO A 25 -3.97 -13.34 1.96
C PRO A 25 -4.84 -12.92 3.15
N ASP A 26 -4.25 -12.12 4.02
CA ASP A 26 -4.94 -11.39 5.08
C ASP A 26 -5.79 -10.30 4.41
N PRO A 27 -7.11 -10.29 4.64
CA PRO A 27 -8.01 -9.34 3.98
C PRO A 27 -7.72 -7.89 4.36
N ASP A 28 -7.24 -7.60 5.58
CA ASP A 28 -6.89 -6.26 6.00
C ASP A 28 -5.64 -5.74 5.28
N VAL A 29 -4.64 -6.61 5.09
CA VAL A 29 -3.42 -6.27 4.33
C VAL A 29 -3.75 -6.10 2.86
N THR A 30 -4.61 -6.98 2.33
CA THR A 30 -5.05 -6.95 0.93
C THR A 30 -5.86 -5.70 0.61
N GLU A 31 -6.79 -5.29 1.47
CA GLU A 31 -7.56 -4.05 1.26
C GLU A 31 -6.64 -2.82 1.28
N ARG A 32 -5.67 -2.78 2.21
CA ARG A 32 -4.79 -1.61 2.39
C ARG A 32 -3.72 -1.49 1.30
N LEU A 33 -3.04 -2.59 0.98
CA LEU A 33 -1.90 -2.58 0.06
C LEU A 33 -2.27 -2.95 -1.38
N GLY A 34 -3.38 -3.67 -1.58
CA GLY A 34 -3.88 -4.04 -2.90
C GLY A 34 -4.17 -2.82 -3.76
N GLY A 35 -4.82 -1.78 -3.20
CA GLY A 35 -5.08 -0.54 -3.93
C GLY A 35 -3.81 0.19 -4.41
N LEU A 36 -2.74 0.14 -3.62
CA LEU A 36 -1.44 0.70 -4.02
C LEU A 36 -0.80 -0.13 -5.14
N TRP A 37 -0.83 -1.46 -5.01
CA TRP A 37 -0.36 -2.38 -6.04
C TRP A 37 -1.10 -2.19 -7.36
N ASP A 38 -2.43 -2.16 -7.33
CA ASP A 38 -3.27 -2.02 -8.53
C ASP A 38 -3.06 -0.68 -9.22
N ALA A 39 -2.90 0.42 -8.46
CA ALA A 39 -2.62 1.73 -9.03
C ALA A 39 -1.29 1.74 -9.80
N VAL A 40 -0.24 1.16 -9.21
CA VAL A 40 1.08 1.08 -9.85
C VAL A 40 1.05 0.13 -11.05
N ALA A 41 0.45 -1.06 -10.90
CA ALA A 41 0.29 -2.01 -12.00
C ALA A 41 -0.50 -1.44 -13.18
N ALA A 42 -1.56 -0.68 -12.90
CA ALA A 42 -2.36 -0.02 -13.93
C ALA A 42 -1.56 1.07 -14.65
N ARG A 43 -0.74 1.85 -13.93
CA ARG A 43 0.07 2.91 -14.53
C ARG A 43 1.25 2.37 -15.34
N PHE A 44 1.80 1.23 -14.92
CA PHE A 44 2.88 0.53 -15.63
C PHE A 44 2.37 -0.13 -16.91
N ARG A 45 1.07 -0.41 -17.03
CA ARG A 45 0.48 -1.04 -18.22
C ARG A 45 0.81 -0.23 -19.47
N GLY A 46 1.41 -0.88 -20.46
CA GLY A 46 1.86 -0.26 -21.70
C GLY A 46 3.33 0.12 -21.70
N ASP A 47 4.02 0.00 -20.56
CA ASP A 47 5.48 0.08 -20.45
C ASP A 47 6.06 -1.31 -20.16
N PRO A 48 6.62 -2.01 -21.16
CA PRO A 48 7.17 -3.35 -20.98
C PRO A 48 8.31 -3.45 -19.95
N VAL A 49 9.06 -2.36 -19.74
CA VAL A 49 10.17 -2.32 -18.80
C VAL A 49 9.62 -2.22 -17.38
N ALA A 50 8.70 -1.29 -17.14
CA ALA A 50 8.05 -1.10 -15.85
C ALA A 50 7.21 -2.33 -15.45
N GLU A 51 6.38 -2.87 -16.36
CA GLU A 51 5.64 -4.12 -16.13
C GLU A 51 6.58 -5.28 -15.78
N GLY A 52 7.70 -5.36 -16.49
CA GLY A 52 8.75 -6.35 -16.23
C GLY A 52 9.41 -6.17 -14.87
N ALA A 53 9.62 -4.94 -14.41
CA ALA A 53 10.18 -4.66 -13.08
C ALA A 53 9.21 -5.11 -11.98
N LEU A 54 7.92 -4.73 -12.11
CA LEU A 54 6.90 -5.10 -11.13
C LEU A 54 6.68 -6.62 -11.06
N ARG A 55 6.65 -7.32 -12.20
CA ARG A 55 6.56 -8.78 -12.23
C ARG A 55 7.76 -9.44 -11.53
N ARG A 56 8.99 -8.97 -11.80
CA ARG A 56 10.18 -9.54 -11.17
C ARG A 56 10.23 -9.26 -9.67
N LEU A 57 9.71 -8.11 -9.22
CA LEU A 57 9.56 -7.83 -7.80
C LEU A 57 8.50 -8.74 -7.17
N ARG A 58 7.40 -9.03 -7.87
CA ARG A 58 6.41 -10.02 -7.41
C ARG A 58 7.03 -11.39 -7.16
N ASP A 59 7.90 -11.83 -8.08
CA ASP A 59 8.51 -13.16 -8.04
C ASP A 59 9.63 -13.27 -6.99
N GLN A 60 10.32 -12.15 -6.69
CA GLN A 60 11.44 -12.06 -5.74
C GLN A 60 11.33 -10.78 -4.92
N PRO A 61 10.36 -10.68 -4.01
CA PRO A 61 10.08 -9.43 -3.29
C PRO A 61 11.18 -9.01 -2.32
N GLU A 62 11.96 -9.96 -1.82
CA GLU A 62 13.13 -9.74 -0.95
C GLU A 62 14.36 -9.21 -1.71
N ASN A 63 14.35 -9.24 -3.05
CA ASN A 63 15.48 -8.85 -3.86
C ASN A 63 15.56 -7.32 -3.98
N THR A 64 16.51 -6.71 -3.25
CA THR A 64 16.74 -5.27 -3.23
C THR A 64 16.87 -4.64 -4.62
N ASN A 65 17.51 -5.32 -5.58
CA ASN A 65 17.67 -4.79 -6.93
C ASN A 65 16.32 -4.71 -7.68
N ARG A 66 15.40 -5.65 -7.41
CA ARG A 66 14.04 -5.61 -7.98
C ARG A 66 13.22 -4.49 -7.36
N ARG A 67 13.42 -4.24 -6.06
CA ARG A 67 12.76 -3.13 -5.36
C ARG A 67 13.24 -1.78 -5.89
N CYS A 68 14.56 -1.58 -6.04
CA CYS A 68 15.10 -0.35 -6.61
C CYS A 68 14.60 -0.12 -8.05
N ALA A 69 14.53 -1.15 -8.89
CA ALA A 69 13.98 -0.98 -10.25
C ALA A 69 12.52 -0.51 -10.27
N VAL A 70 11.69 -0.95 -9.31
CA VAL A 70 10.31 -0.44 -9.19
C VAL A 70 10.30 0.98 -8.61
N GLU A 71 11.17 1.28 -7.64
CA GLU A 71 11.35 2.63 -7.09
C GLU A 71 11.71 3.65 -8.18
N ASP A 72 12.69 3.34 -9.04
CA ASP A 72 13.14 4.21 -10.12
C ASP A 72 11.97 4.52 -11.07
N HIS A 73 11.23 3.50 -11.53
CA HIS A 73 10.07 3.71 -12.42
C HIS A 73 8.92 4.46 -11.76
N VAL A 74 8.67 4.24 -10.46
CA VAL A 74 7.65 5.01 -9.72
C VAL A 74 8.08 6.47 -9.62
N GLN A 75 9.36 6.74 -9.38
CA GLN A 75 9.89 8.10 -9.31
C GLN A 75 9.77 8.81 -10.66
N GLU A 76 10.27 8.19 -11.74
CA GLU A 76 10.16 8.72 -13.11
C GLU A 76 8.70 9.06 -13.46
N LEU A 77 7.78 8.13 -13.21
CA LEU A 77 6.36 8.35 -13.50
C LEU A 77 5.72 9.44 -12.64
N ALA A 78 6.13 9.60 -11.38
CA ALA A 78 5.62 10.65 -10.52
C ALA A 78 6.16 12.04 -10.92
N ASP A 79 7.37 12.09 -11.47
CA ASP A 79 7.96 13.31 -12.02
C ASP A 79 7.31 13.72 -13.35
N ASP A 80 7.01 12.76 -14.23
CA ASP A 80 6.30 12.98 -15.49
C ASP A 80 4.79 13.25 -15.30
N ASP A 81 4.18 12.65 -14.28
CA ASP A 81 2.75 12.73 -13.98
C ASP A 81 2.51 13.10 -12.50
N PRO A 82 2.45 14.41 -12.18
CA PRO A 82 2.24 14.88 -10.82
C PRO A 82 0.89 14.47 -10.21
N GLU A 83 -0.14 14.25 -11.03
CA GLU A 83 -1.43 13.75 -10.54
C GLU A 83 -1.31 12.31 -10.07
N PHE A 84 -0.57 11.48 -10.80
CA PHE A 84 -0.22 10.13 -10.36
C PHE A 84 0.60 10.15 -9.06
N GLY A 85 1.62 11.01 -8.97
CA GLY A 85 2.39 11.20 -7.74
C GLY A 85 1.52 11.57 -6.54
N ALA A 86 0.58 12.50 -6.72
CA ALA A 86 -0.37 12.89 -5.67
C ALA A 86 -1.33 11.76 -5.29
N ALA A 87 -1.78 10.95 -6.26
CA ALA A 87 -2.62 9.79 -6.00
C ALA A 87 -1.87 8.73 -5.17
N LEU A 88 -0.60 8.45 -5.50
CA LEU A 88 0.25 7.54 -4.73
C LEU A 88 0.49 8.04 -3.30
N ALA A 89 0.73 9.34 -3.10
CA ALA A 89 0.88 9.90 -1.76
C ALA A 89 -0.36 9.66 -0.88
N ARG A 90 -1.57 9.84 -1.44
CA ARG A 90 -2.83 9.57 -0.71
C ARG A 90 -3.00 8.08 -0.38
N LEU A 91 -2.62 7.19 -1.29
CA LEU A 91 -2.65 5.75 -1.06
C LEU A 91 -1.64 5.34 0.02
N LEU A 92 -0.44 5.93 0.02
CA LEU A 92 0.56 5.77 1.07
C LEU A 92 0.04 6.19 2.44
N GLU A 93 -0.59 7.37 2.54
CA GLU A 93 -1.20 7.86 3.78
C GLU A 93 -2.27 6.89 4.30
N ARG A 94 -3.11 6.35 3.41
CA ARG A 94 -4.13 5.36 3.77
C ARG A 94 -3.51 4.04 4.23
N ALA A 95 -2.45 3.58 3.58
CA ALA A 95 -1.74 2.35 3.93
C ALA A 95 -0.97 2.47 5.27
N GLY A 96 -0.43 3.66 5.56
CA GLY A 96 0.28 3.96 6.80
C GLY A 96 -0.61 4.23 8.01
N ARG A 97 -1.91 4.51 7.79
CA ARG A 97 -2.87 4.71 8.89
C ARG A 97 -3.21 3.36 9.51
N PRO A 98 -3.06 3.18 10.84
CA PRO A 98 -3.59 1.98 11.48
C PRO A 98 -5.10 1.95 11.22
N ALA A 99 -5.63 0.78 10.83
CA ALA A 99 -7.08 0.59 10.77
C ALA A 99 -7.65 1.07 12.10
N SER A 100 -8.49 2.09 12.03
CA SER A 100 -9.10 2.68 13.22
C SER A 100 -9.79 1.53 13.94
N THR A 101 -9.23 1.11 15.06
CA THR A 101 -9.86 0.17 15.97
C THR A 101 -11.03 0.93 16.59
N TYR A 102 -12.13 1.04 15.85
CA TYR A 102 -13.40 1.40 16.41
C TYR A 102 -13.79 0.25 17.36
N ARG A 103 -13.37 0.38 18.62
CA ARG A 103 -13.97 -0.35 19.72
C ARG A 103 -15.22 0.45 20.08
N PRO A 104 -16.44 -0.03 19.78
CA PRO A 104 -17.64 0.63 20.28
C PRO A 104 -17.51 0.73 21.79
N ARG A 105 -17.46 1.96 22.30
CA ARG A 105 -17.56 2.23 23.73
C ARG A 105 -18.99 1.87 24.11
N ILE A 106 -19.21 0.62 24.52
CA ILE A 106 -20.46 0.20 25.14
C ILE A 106 -20.66 1.13 26.34
N PRO A 107 -21.69 2.00 26.36
CA PRO A 107 -21.97 2.77 27.55
C PRO A 107 -22.31 1.77 28.66
N ALA A 108 -21.53 1.78 29.75
CA ALA A 108 -21.84 1.01 30.94
C ALA A 108 -23.27 1.34 31.36
N ALA A 109 -24.13 0.31 31.39
CA ALA A 109 -25.48 0.42 31.91
C ALA A 109 -25.40 1.03 33.31
N ARG A 110 -26.15 2.11 33.53
CA ARG A 110 -26.29 2.72 34.85
C ARG A 110 -26.86 1.68 35.82
N PRO A 111 -26.29 1.47 37.01
CA PRO A 111 -26.95 0.66 38.02
C PRO A 111 -28.27 1.35 38.39
N SER A 112 -29.38 0.65 38.18
CA SER A 112 -30.69 1.06 38.70
C SER A 112 -30.60 0.99 40.22
N ILE A 113 -30.60 2.14 40.88
CA ILE A 113 -30.74 2.21 42.33
C ILE A 113 -32.24 2.07 42.60
N GLU A 114 -32.68 0.83 42.78
CA GLU A 114 -33.98 0.51 43.35
C GLU A 114 -33.95 0.97 44.82
N ASN A 115 -34.62 2.09 45.12
CA ASN A 115 -34.91 2.50 46.49
C ASN A 115 -36.14 1.72 46.95
N GLY A 116 -35.95 0.82 47.91
CA GLY A 116 -36.98 0.34 48.84
C GLY A 116 -36.75 0.95 50.21
#